data_AF-A0A2W5Q7H7-F1
#
_entry.id   AF-A0A2W5Q7H7-F1
#
_cell.length_a   1.000
_cell.length_b   1.000
_cell.length_c   1.000
_cell.angle_alpha   90.00
_cell.angle_beta   90.00
_cell.angle_gamma   90.00
#
_symmetry.space_group_name_H-M   'P 1'
#
loop_
_entity.id
_entity.type
_entity.pdbx_description
1 polymer ?
#
loop_
_entity_poly.entity_id
_entity_poly.type
_entity_poly.pdbx_seq_one_letter_code
_entity_poly.pdbx_strand_id
1 'polypeptide(L)'
;MVCAELGIDPVNRASTPRPKVLARPAHWQAGAAVAQSPAMTKPAAVCISLACGHAAEAPATACPRCGKPMRSARQVAVLGAISLVIGLLLAVGMAVIAWRLAPGMLNPGVPDADGSRFTGTAAQGRQALVLFACVAAVGVFSALGGGWQLATGRRSRALLVLMLLALVVVALNVWRTFQLFPS
;
A
#
# COMPACT_ATOMS: atom_id res chain seq x y z
N MET A 1 24.87 -9.73 -9.77
CA MET A 1 25.25 -10.63 -8.66
C MET A 1 24.47 -10.22 -7.42
N VAL A 2 23.98 -11.16 -6.60
CA VAL A 2 23.06 -10.97 -5.45
C VAL A 2 21.55 -10.96 -5.77
N CYS A 3 21.02 -12.04 -6.35
CA CYS A 3 19.59 -12.42 -6.26
C CYS A 3 19.37 -13.91 -6.67
N ALA A 4 20.36 -14.78 -6.46
CA ALA A 4 20.33 -16.17 -6.93
C ALA A 4 20.25 -17.22 -5.80
N GLU A 5 20.12 -16.83 -4.53
CA GLU A 5 20.14 -17.75 -3.37
C GLU A 5 18.92 -17.57 -2.45
N LEU A 6 17.72 -17.55 -3.01
CA LEU A 6 16.54 -17.90 -2.23
C LEU A 6 15.93 -19.12 -2.88
N GLY A 7 16.40 -20.28 -2.41
CA GLY A 7 15.84 -21.60 -2.69
C GLY A 7 14.38 -21.65 -2.26
N ILE A 8 13.51 -21.11 -3.11
CA ILE A 8 12.10 -21.41 -3.09
C ILE A 8 11.98 -22.75 -3.78
N ASP A 9 12.11 -23.81 -2.98
CA ASP A 9 11.68 -25.14 -3.36
C ASP A 9 10.23 -25.03 -3.90
N PRO A 10 9.94 -25.56 -5.09
CA PRO A 10 8.56 -25.83 -5.45
C PRO A 10 8.08 -26.88 -4.47
N VAL A 11 7.42 -26.44 -3.40
CA VAL A 11 6.65 -27.30 -2.49
C VAL A 11 5.63 -28.03 -3.33
N ASN A 12 6.10 -29.20 -3.76
CA ASN A 12 5.41 -30.44 -4.00
C ASN A 12 4.16 -30.46 -3.12
N ARG A 13 3.07 -29.95 -3.69
CA ARG A 13 1.75 -29.93 -3.07
C ARG A 13 1.21 -31.35 -3.23
N ALA A 14 1.86 -32.27 -2.52
CA ALA A 14 1.42 -33.64 -2.35
C ALA A 14 -0.03 -33.58 -1.90
N SER A 15 -0.87 -34.19 -2.72
CA SER A 15 -2.27 -34.49 -2.48
C SER A 15 -2.41 -35.18 -1.12
N THR A 16 -2.65 -34.40 -0.07
CA THR A 16 -3.12 -34.96 1.19
C THR A 16 -4.50 -35.56 0.92
N PRO A 17 -4.72 -36.84 1.23
CA PRO A 17 -6.02 -37.47 1.05
C PRO A 17 -7.04 -36.69 1.88
N ARG A 18 -8.13 -36.25 1.22
CA ARG A 18 -9.24 -35.58 1.88
C ARG A 18 -9.66 -36.43 3.07
N PRO A 19 -9.70 -35.90 4.31
CA PRO A 19 -10.34 -36.63 5.40
C PRO A 19 -11.78 -36.88 4.97
N LYS A 20 -12.17 -38.16 4.95
CA LYS A 20 -13.57 -38.56 4.78
C LYS A 20 -14.34 -37.83 5.87
N VAL A 21 -15.11 -36.82 5.47
CA VAL A 21 -16.04 -36.12 6.35
C VAL A 21 -17.06 -37.17 6.76
N LEU A 22 -16.82 -37.81 7.90
CA LEU A 22 -17.81 -38.61 8.59
C LEU A 22 -19.02 -37.72 8.79
N ALA A 23 -20.15 -38.16 8.22
CA ALA A 23 -21.42 -37.48 8.34
C ALA A 23 -21.70 -37.20 9.82
N ARG A 24 -21.72 -35.91 10.18
CA ARG A 24 -22.09 -35.47 11.53
C ARG A 24 -23.55 -35.90 11.76
N PRO A 25 -23.86 -36.59 12.87
CA PRO A 25 -25.22 -37.02 13.18
C PRO A 25 -26.13 -35.81 13.38
N ALA A 26 -27.38 -35.93 12.90
CA ALA A 26 -28.35 -34.84 12.75
C ALA A 26 -28.81 -34.16 14.06
N HIS A 27 -28.46 -34.69 15.23
CA HIS A 27 -28.91 -34.15 16.52
C HIS A 27 -28.06 -32.98 17.06
N TRP A 28 -26.96 -32.61 16.41
CA TRP A 28 -26.04 -31.56 16.88
C TRP A 28 -26.36 -30.14 16.37
N GLN A 29 -27.56 -29.90 15.80
CA GLN A 29 -27.95 -28.58 15.27
C GLN A 29 -28.76 -27.71 16.24
N ALA A 30 -29.09 -28.18 17.44
CA ALA A 30 -29.82 -27.40 18.42
C ALA A 30 -28.86 -26.82 19.47
N GLY A 31 -28.53 -25.52 19.36
CA GLY A 31 -28.07 -24.76 20.53
C GLY A 31 -26.64 -24.21 20.50
N ALA A 32 -26.21 -23.59 19.40
CA ALA A 32 -25.09 -22.63 19.46
C ALA A 32 -25.54 -21.27 18.89
N ALA A 33 -26.59 -20.70 19.49
CA ALA A 33 -26.79 -19.26 19.47
C ALA A 33 -25.68 -18.64 20.33
N VAL A 34 -24.46 -18.55 19.78
CA VAL A 34 -23.41 -17.74 20.38
C VAL A 34 -23.85 -16.29 20.20
N ALA A 35 -24.44 -15.74 21.25
CA ALA A 35 -24.59 -14.30 21.42
C ALA A 35 -23.18 -13.70 21.47
N GLN A 36 -22.65 -13.33 20.30
CA GLN A 36 -21.38 -12.62 20.18
C GLN A 36 -21.64 -11.15 20.49
N SER A 37 -21.40 -10.76 21.74
CA SER A 37 -21.24 -9.35 22.10
C SER A 37 -20.14 -8.71 21.24
N PRO A 38 -20.32 -7.46 20.75
CA PRO A 38 -19.40 -6.79 19.85
C PRO A 38 -18.17 -6.27 20.60
N ALA A 39 -17.35 -7.17 21.13
CA ALA A 39 -15.95 -6.85 21.34
C ALA A 39 -15.34 -6.67 19.95
N MET A 40 -14.63 -5.57 19.74
CA MET A 40 -14.01 -5.18 18.47
C MET A 40 -12.83 -6.14 18.14
N THR A 41 -13.12 -7.43 17.95
CA THR A 41 -12.14 -8.46 17.61
C THR A 41 -11.75 -8.30 16.16
N LYS A 42 -10.44 -8.17 15.93
CA LYS A 42 -9.87 -8.02 14.59
C LYS A 42 -10.29 -9.27 13.77
N PRO A 43 -10.85 -9.10 12.57
CA PRO A 43 -11.30 -10.25 11.77
C PRO A 43 -10.13 -11.20 11.51
N ALA A 44 -10.35 -12.52 11.56
CA ALA A 44 -9.27 -13.49 11.35
C ALA A 44 -8.90 -13.62 9.86
N ALA A 45 -9.89 -13.55 8.98
CA ALA A 45 -9.72 -13.67 7.54
C ALA A 45 -10.60 -12.68 6.77
N VAL A 46 -10.06 -12.14 5.66
CA VAL A 46 -10.75 -11.19 4.80
C VAL A 46 -10.76 -11.72 3.37
N CYS A 47 -11.92 -11.67 2.71
CA CYS A 47 -12.03 -12.07 1.31
C CYS A 47 -11.14 -11.20 0.42
N ILE A 48 -10.43 -11.83 -0.53
CA ILE A 48 -9.53 -11.11 -1.45
C ILE A 48 -10.27 -10.18 -2.43
N SER A 49 -11.55 -10.43 -2.67
CA SER A 49 -12.32 -9.67 -3.65
C SER A 49 -12.75 -8.32 -3.09
N LEU A 50 -12.31 -7.24 -3.75
CA LEU A 50 -12.74 -5.87 -3.45
C LEU A 50 -14.26 -5.67 -3.56
N ALA A 51 -14.93 -6.48 -4.39
CA ALA A 51 -16.38 -6.45 -4.58
C ALA A 51 -17.14 -7.00 -3.36
N CYS A 52 -16.69 -8.16 -2.84
CA CYS A 52 -17.37 -8.88 -1.77
C CYS A 52 -17.06 -8.31 -0.38
N GLY A 53 -15.77 -8.06 -0.08
CA GLY A 53 -15.35 -7.45 1.19
C GLY A 53 -15.74 -8.20 2.47
N HIS A 54 -16.22 -9.45 2.37
CA HIS A 54 -16.66 -10.22 3.52
C HIS A 54 -15.48 -10.57 4.43
N ALA A 55 -15.63 -10.29 5.73
CA ALA A 55 -14.67 -10.61 6.77
C ALA A 55 -15.27 -11.71 7.65
N ALA A 56 -14.49 -12.77 7.89
CA ALA A 56 -14.90 -13.88 8.75
C ALA A 56 -14.07 -13.87 10.04
N GLU A 57 -14.72 -14.22 11.14
CA GLU A 57 -14.10 -14.36 12.46
C GLU A 57 -13.30 -15.65 12.59
N ALA A 58 -13.69 -16.70 11.86
CA ALA A 58 -12.99 -17.96 11.79
C ALA A 58 -12.07 -18.01 10.56
N PRO A 59 -10.88 -18.65 10.66
CA PRO A 59 -10.04 -18.90 9.50
C PRO A 59 -10.74 -19.86 8.53
N ALA A 60 -11.19 -19.35 7.39
CA ALA A 60 -11.74 -20.14 6.29
C ALA A 60 -10.84 -20.01 5.06
N THR A 61 -10.71 -21.09 4.28
CA THR A 61 -9.90 -21.09 3.05
C THR A 61 -10.63 -20.41 1.89
N ALA A 62 -11.96 -20.48 1.86
CA ALA A 62 -12.81 -19.90 0.83
C ALA A 62 -13.91 -19.03 1.44
N CYS A 63 -14.24 -17.94 0.74
CA CYS A 63 -15.29 -17.02 1.16
C CYS A 63 -16.68 -17.65 0.94
N PRO A 64 -17.57 -17.69 1.95
CA PRO A 64 -18.90 -18.30 1.82
C PRO A 64 -19.82 -17.54 0.86
N ARG A 65 -19.56 -16.25 0.60
CA ARG A 65 -20.38 -15.43 -0.32
C ARG A 65 -19.97 -15.52 -1.78
N CYS A 66 -18.69 -15.66 -2.08
CA CYS A 66 -18.20 -15.54 -3.47
C CYS A 66 -17.22 -16.66 -3.89
N GLY A 67 -16.97 -17.66 -3.04
CA GLY A 67 -16.09 -18.80 -3.33
C GLY A 67 -14.58 -18.47 -3.48
N LYS A 68 -14.21 -17.20 -3.61
CA LYS A 68 -12.82 -16.74 -3.75
C LYS A 68 -12.00 -17.00 -2.49
N PRO A 69 -10.67 -17.18 -2.62
CA PRO A 69 -9.80 -17.44 -1.48
C PRO A 69 -9.82 -16.28 -0.48
N MET A 70 -9.74 -16.59 0.82
CA MET A 70 -9.58 -15.60 1.87
C MET A 70 -8.11 -15.41 2.22
N ARG A 71 -7.75 -14.18 2.61
CA ARG A 71 -6.40 -13.80 3.05
C ARG A 71 -6.43 -13.60 4.56
N SER A 72 -5.38 -14.03 5.26
CA SER A 72 -5.32 -13.81 6.71
C SER A 72 -5.17 -12.32 7.01
N ALA A 73 -5.84 -11.85 8.06
CA ALA A 73 -5.76 -10.44 8.44
C ALA A 73 -4.33 -10.03 8.87
N ARG A 74 -3.53 -10.99 9.38
CA ARG A 74 -2.10 -10.78 9.65
C ARG A 74 -1.32 -10.42 8.38
N GLN A 75 -1.50 -11.15 7.29
CA GLN A 75 -0.82 -10.83 6.02
C GLN A 75 -1.21 -9.44 5.51
N VAL A 76 -2.49 -9.08 5.63
CA VAL A 76 -3.00 -7.75 5.24
C VAL A 76 -2.39 -6.66 6.11
N ALA A 77 -2.27 -6.88 7.42
CA ALA A 77 -1.65 -5.95 8.35
C ALA A 77 -0.15 -5.76 8.11
N VAL A 78 0.60 -6.85 7.86
CA VAL A 78 2.04 -6.79 7.54
C VAL A 78 2.27 -6.01 6.25
N LEU A 79 1.49 -6.28 5.20
CA LEU A 79 1.60 -5.55 3.94
C LEU A 79 1.27 -4.06 4.11
N GLY A 80 0.24 -3.76 4.93
CA GLY A 80 -0.12 -2.39 5.31
C GLY A 80 1.01 -1.68 6.07
N ALA A 81 1.63 -2.34 7.05
CA ALA A 81 2.75 -1.82 7.82
C ALA A 81 3.97 -1.54 6.92
N ILE A 82 4.32 -2.46 6.02
CA ILE A 82 5.40 -2.26 5.06
C ILE A 82 5.10 -1.05 4.16
N SER A 83 3.89 -0.94 3.62
CA SER A 83 3.50 0.21 2.79
C SER A 83 3.51 1.54 3.55
N LEU A 84 3.20 1.52 4.84
CA LEU A 84 3.25 2.68 5.71
C LEU A 84 4.70 3.15 5.89
N VAL A 85 5.60 2.24 6.23
CA VAL A 85 7.02 2.56 6.45
C VAL A 85 7.65 3.08 5.16
N ILE A 86 7.41 2.42 4.03
CA ILE A 86 7.95 2.85 2.73
C ILE A 86 7.37 4.20 2.32
N GLY A 87 6.06 4.40 2.44
CA GLY A 87 5.41 5.67 2.10
C GLY A 87 5.92 6.83 2.95
N LEU A 88 6.10 6.59 4.25
CA LEU A 88 6.64 7.59 5.19
C LEU A 88 8.10 7.92 4.87
N LEU A 89 8.94 6.90 4.64
CA LEU A 89 10.34 7.09 4.25
C LEU A 89 10.44 7.92 2.97
N LEU A 90 9.62 7.60 1.96
CA LEU A 90 9.59 8.33 0.70
C LEU A 90 9.13 9.78 0.89
N ALA A 91 8.06 10.01 1.65
CA ALA A 91 7.55 11.35 1.93
C ALA A 91 8.58 12.22 2.66
N VAL A 92 9.17 11.68 3.73
CA VAL A 92 10.19 12.39 4.53
C VAL A 92 11.45 12.64 3.71
N GLY A 93 11.94 11.62 2.98
CA GLY A 93 13.13 11.77 2.14
C GLY A 93 12.96 12.87 1.09
N MET A 94 11.83 12.88 0.38
CA MET A 94 11.54 13.90 -0.62
C MET A 94 11.35 15.29 0.00
N ALA A 95 10.72 15.39 1.18
CA ALA A 95 10.57 16.66 1.89
C ALA A 95 11.93 17.25 2.35
N VAL A 96 12.83 16.40 2.88
CA VAL A 96 14.17 16.83 3.32
C VAL A 96 15.01 17.30 2.14
N ILE A 97 14.99 16.54 1.03
CA ILE A 97 15.69 16.91 -0.20
C ILE A 97 15.13 18.23 -0.74
N ALA A 98 13.81 18.37 -0.85
CA ALA A 98 13.19 19.60 -1.32
C ALA A 98 13.56 20.80 -0.46
N TRP A 99 13.58 20.66 0.87
CA TRP A 99 14.00 21.75 1.77
C TRP A 99 15.47 22.12 1.55
N ARG A 100 16.37 21.13 1.43
CA ARG A 100 17.80 21.38 1.20
C ARG A 100 18.06 22.06 -0.15
N LEU A 101 17.35 21.69 -1.21
CA LEU A 101 17.54 22.27 -2.55
C LEU A 101 16.73 23.56 -2.81
N ALA A 102 15.65 23.80 -2.06
CA ALA A 102 14.80 24.97 -2.23
C ALA A 102 15.57 26.31 -2.28
N PRO A 103 16.46 26.66 -1.32
CA PRO A 103 17.13 27.96 -1.33
C PRO A 103 18.02 28.18 -2.57
N GLY A 104 18.78 27.15 -2.99
CA GLY A 104 19.63 27.22 -4.18
C GLY A 104 18.84 27.25 -5.49
N MET A 105 17.69 26.58 -5.55
CA MET A 105 16.80 26.59 -6.73
C MET A 105 15.96 27.86 -6.87
N LEU A 106 15.62 28.52 -5.76
CA LEU A 106 14.79 29.74 -5.74
C LEU A 106 15.62 31.01 -5.98
N ASN A 107 16.92 31.00 -5.67
CA ASN A 107 17.83 32.14 -5.85
C ASN A 107 18.98 31.80 -6.81
N PRO A 108 18.71 31.64 -8.12
CA PRO A 108 19.75 31.28 -9.08
C PRO A 108 20.83 32.37 -9.14
N GLY A 109 22.10 31.96 -9.07
CA GLY A 109 23.27 32.84 -9.17
C GLY A 109 24.01 33.11 -7.86
N VAL A 110 23.40 32.81 -6.70
CA VAL A 110 24.09 32.84 -5.40
C VAL A 110 24.76 31.48 -5.18
N PRO A 111 26.07 31.41 -4.88
CA PRO A 111 26.72 30.16 -4.49
C PRO A 111 26.08 29.60 -3.22
N ASP A 112 25.73 28.32 -3.24
CA ASP A 112 25.35 27.59 -2.03
C ASP A 112 26.54 27.47 -1.07
N ALA A 113 26.29 27.02 0.16
CA ALA A 113 27.32 26.85 1.20
C ALA A 113 28.49 25.95 0.77
N ASP A 114 28.25 25.01 -0.14
CA ASP A 114 29.26 24.09 -0.69
C ASP A 114 29.92 24.60 -1.98
N GLY A 115 29.62 25.84 -2.41
CA GLY A 115 30.16 26.45 -3.63
C GLY A 115 29.55 25.94 -4.94
N SER A 116 28.62 24.99 -4.89
CA SER A 116 27.83 24.57 -6.05
C SER A 116 26.81 25.65 -6.41
N ARG A 117 26.49 25.74 -7.71
CA ARG A 117 25.50 26.70 -8.24
C ARG A 117 24.54 25.97 -9.17
N PHE A 118 23.26 26.24 -9.00
CA PHE A 118 22.25 25.78 -9.95
C PHE A 118 22.40 26.58 -11.26
N THR A 119 22.73 25.89 -12.35
CA THR A 119 22.94 26.48 -13.69
C THR A 119 21.65 26.64 -14.51
N GLY A 120 20.53 26.11 -14.01
CA GLY A 120 19.22 26.20 -14.66
C GLY A 120 18.48 27.52 -14.37
N THR A 121 17.34 27.70 -15.04
CA THR A 121 16.48 28.87 -14.80
C THR A 121 15.62 28.69 -13.54
N ALA A 122 15.20 29.80 -12.90
CA ALA A 122 14.28 29.75 -11.74
C ALA A 122 12.95 29.02 -12.06
N ALA A 123 12.52 29.03 -13.32
CA ALA A 123 11.35 28.28 -13.76
C ALA A 123 11.58 26.76 -13.67
N GLN A 124 12.76 26.29 -14.09
CA GLN A 124 13.14 24.88 -14.01
C GLN A 124 13.27 24.42 -12.55
N GLY A 125 13.87 25.24 -11.68
CA GLY A 125 13.97 24.95 -10.24
C GLY A 125 12.60 24.81 -9.57
N ARG A 126 11.67 25.73 -9.84
CA ARG A 126 10.29 25.63 -9.33
C ARG A 126 9.57 24.39 -9.83
N GLN A 127 9.74 24.02 -11.10
CA GLN A 127 9.16 22.80 -11.66
C GLN A 127 9.68 21.54 -10.96
N ALA A 128 10.99 21.48 -10.67
CA ALA A 128 11.58 20.37 -9.92
C ALA A 128 11.04 20.27 -8.49
N LEU A 129 10.89 21.40 -7.79
CA LEU A 129 10.31 21.44 -6.44
C LEU A 129 8.85 20.96 -6.44
N VAL A 130 8.05 21.34 -7.45
CA VAL A 130 6.67 20.84 -7.61
C VAL A 130 6.66 19.32 -7.79
N LEU A 131 7.58 18.77 -8.58
CA LEU A 131 7.70 17.31 -8.75
C LEU A 131 8.04 16.63 -7.42
N PHE A 132 9.02 17.13 -6.67
CA PHE A 132 9.36 16.59 -5.34
C PHE A 132 8.17 16.65 -4.38
N ALA A 133 7.43 17.77 -4.36
CA ALA A 133 6.22 17.90 -3.55
C ALA A 133 5.13 16.88 -3.96
N CYS A 134 4.96 16.64 -5.26
CA CYS A 134 3.99 15.64 -5.75
C CYS A 134 4.40 14.21 -5.35
N VAL A 135 5.69 13.86 -5.48
CA VAL A 135 6.19 12.55 -5.03
C VAL A 135 6.03 12.39 -3.51
N ALA A 136 6.34 13.44 -2.74
CA ALA A 136 6.13 13.44 -1.30
C ALA A 136 4.64 13.22 -0.95
N ALA A 137 3.72 13.90 -1.66
CA ALA A 137 2.29 13.70 -1.47
C ALA A 137 1.84 12.27 -1.76
N VAL A 138 2.36 11.63 -2.82
CA VAL A 138 2.11 10.19 -3.08
C VAL A 138 2.60 9.33 -1.92
N GLY A 139 3.78 9.62 -1.37
CA GLY A 139 4.30 8.95 -0.18
C GLY A 139 3.34 9.07 1.03
N VAL A 140 2.81 10.27 1.28
CA VAL A 140 1.82 10.52 2.34
C VAL A 140 0.53 9.74 2.09
N PHE A 141 -0.03 9.76 0.88
CA PHE A 141 -1.24 9.00 0.57
C PHE A 141 -1.01 7.49 0.71
N SER A 142 0.16 6.99 0.32
CA SER A 142 0.55 5.59 0.55
C SER A 142 0.64 5.27 2.04
N ALA A 143 1.22 6.17 2.84
CA ALA A 143 1.34 5.98 4.29
C ALA A 143 -0.04 5.96 4.98
N LEU A 144 -0.94 6.88 4.60
CA LEU A 144 -2.32 6.92 5.07
C LEU A 144 -3.10 5.66 4.66
N GLY A 145 -2.90 5.19 3.42
CA GLY A 145 -3.45 3.93 2.92
C GLY A 145 -3.01 2.72 3.76
N GLY A 146 -1.71 2.61 4.01
CA GLY A 146 -1.12 1.55 4.85
C GLY A 146 -1.60 1.62 6.30
N GLY A 147 -1.68 2.83 6.88
CA GLY A 147 -2.17 3.05 8.24
C GLY A 147 -3.64 2.68 8.40
N TRP A 148 -4.48 3.06 7.43
CA TRP A 148 -5.88 2.65 7.41
C TRP A 148 -6.03 1.13 7.31
N GLN A 149 -5.20 0.48 6.48
CA GLN A 149 -5.20 -0.98 6.31
C GLN A 149 -4.73 -1.69 7.58
N LEU A 150 -3.79 -1.10 8.33
CA LEU A 150 -3.30 -1.60 9.62
C LEU A 150 -4.36 -1.47 10.73
N ALA A 151 -5.07 -0.35 10.76
CA ALA A 151 -6.11 -0.05 11.75
C ALA A 151 -7.38 -0.89 11.52
N THR A 152 -7.93 -0.86 10.31
CA THR A 152 -9.23 -1.49 10.02
C THR A 152 -9.13 -2.93 9.54
N GLY A 153 -7.95 -3.39 9.11
CA GLY A 153 -7.78 -4.71 8.47
C GLY A 153 -8.52 -4.84 7.14
N ARG A 154 -9.10 -3.75 6.63
CA ARG A 154 -9.94 -3.72 5.43
C ARG A 154 -9.33 -2.79 4.38
N ARG A 155 -9.42 -3.20 3.12
CA ARG A 155 -8.97 -2.37 1.99
C ARG A 155 -10.10 -1.43 1.60
N SER A 156 -9.92 -0.12 1.78
CA SER A 156 -10.93 0.86 1.36
C SER A 156 -10.79 1.15 -0.12
N ARG A 157 -11.93 1.17 -0.85
CA ARG A 157 -11.94 1.55 -2.26
C ARG A 157 -11.56 3.02 -2.44
N ALA A 158 -11.99 3.88 -1.52
CA ALA A 158 -11.69 5.30 -1.52
C ALA A 158 -10.17 5.59 -1.53
N LEU A 159 -9.37 4.90 -0.70
CA LEU A 159 -7.92 5.10 -0.69
C LEU A 159 -7.25 4.62 -1.99
N LEU A 160 -7.78 3.55 -2.59
CA LEU A 160 -7.28 3.06 -3.87
C LEU A 160 -7.54 4.08 -4.99
N VAL A 161 -8.75 4.68 -5.02
CA VAL A 161 -9.10 5.75 -5.96
C VAL A 161 -8.22 6.99 -5.71
N LEU A 162 -8.03 7.41 -4.47
CA LEU A 162 -7.16 8.54 -4.12
C LEU A 162 -5.71 8.30 -4.56
N MET A 163 -5.17 7.09 -4.35
CA MET A 163 -3.83 6.72 -4.79
C MET A 163 -3.69 6.76 -6.32
N LEU A 164 -4.68 6.24 -7.06
CA LEU A 164 -4.70 6.31 -8.51
C LEU A 164 -4.76 7.76 -9.01
N LEU A 165 -5.60 8.59 -8.38
CA LEU A 165 -5.71 10.00 -8.72
C LEU A 165 -4.40 10.75 -8.47
N ALA A 166 -3.73 10.48 -7.35
CA ALA A 166 -2.41 11.05 -7.06
C ALA A 166 -1.36 10.64 -8.12
N LEU A 167 -1.36 9.38 -8.56
CA LEU A 167 -0.51 8.89 -9.64
C LEU A 167 -0.77 9.60 -10.97
N VAL A 168 -2.05 9.83 -11.32
CA VAL A 168 -2.42 10.59 -12.52
C VAL A 168 -1.91 12.03 -12.43
N VAL A 169 -2.06 12.69 -11.28
CA VAL A 169 -1.54 14.07 -11.09
C VAL A 169 -0.02 14.12 -11.27
N VAL A 170 0.72 13.15 -10.70
CA VAL A 170 2.17 13.06 -10.92
C VAL A 170 2.49 12.86 -12.40
N ALA A 171 1.82 11.93 -13.07
CA ALA A 171 2.05 11.65 -14.49
C ALA A 171 1.78 12.89 -15.37
N LEU A 172 0.72 13.65 -15.08
CA LEU A 172 0.41 14.90 -15.78
C LEU A 172 1.49 15.97 -15.56
N ASN A 173 2.01 16.10 -14.33
CA ASN A 173 3.11 17.03 -14.05
C ASN A 173 4.40 16.63 -14.77
N VAL A 174 4.71 15.33 -14.80
CA VAL A 174 5.86 14.79 -15.53
C VAL A 174 5.70 15.04 -17.03
N TRP A 175 4.55 14.71 -17.61
CA TRP A 175 4.24 14.97 -19.02
C TRP A 175 4.38 16.44 -19.37
N ARG A 176 3.78 17.33 -18.57
CA ARG A 176 3.90 18.79 -18.75
C ARG A 176 5.36 19.24 -18.70
N THR A 177 6.15 18.63 -17.82
CA THR A 177 7.59 18.92 -17.72
C THR A 177 8.29 18.54 -19.02
N PHE A 178 8.06 17.35 -19.58
CA PHE A 178 8.65 16.96 -20.88
C PHE A 178 8.25 17.89 -22.03
N GLN A 179 7.02 18.38 -22.06
CA GLN A 179 6.57 19.33 -23.08
C GLN A 179 7.28 20.69 -22.99
N LEU A 180 7.78 21.07 -21.81
CA LEU A 180 8.56 22.30 -21.61
C LEU A 180 10.03 22.15 -22.03
N PHE A 181 10.50 20.92 -22.24
CA PHE A 181 11.86 20.61 -22.71
C PHE A 181 11.80 19.86 -24.05
N PRO A 182 11.36 20.50 -25.15
CA PRO A 182 11.65 19.95 -26.46
C PRO A 182 13.18 19.96 -26.63
N SER A 183 13.79 18.77 -26.53
CA SER A 183 15.20 18.52 -26.84
C SER A 183 15.51 18.82 -28.29
#